data_AF-J9G414-F1
#
_entry.id   AF-J9G414-F1
#
_cell.length_a   1.000
_cell.length_b   1.000
_cell.length_c   1.000
_cell.angle_alpha   90.00
_cell.angle_beta   90.00
_cell.angle_gamma   90.00
#
_symmetry.space_group_name_H-M   'P 1'
#
loop_
_entity.id
_entity.type
_entity.pdbx_description
1 polymer ?
#
loop_
_entity_poly.entity_id
_entity_poly.type
_entity_poly.pdbx_seq_one_letter_code
_entity_poly.pdbx_strand_id
1 'polypeptide(L)'
;MAKKTIKKELTGAQDLYNFLFEACNIIRGPVSQDNFKDYITPLLYYKRISDVYDEETQEALKDSGGDEEYASLPEQHRFVIPDGCHWQDVRERSENLGAAIVGAMRQIEIANPDTLYGVLSMFSAQKWTNKAVLNDGKIRDLIEHLSKRKIGQ
;
A
#
# COMPACT_ATOMS: atom_id res chain seq x y z
N MET A 1 -23.31 12.87 9.02
CA MET A 1 -23.39 12.70 7.54
C MET A 1 -22.06 12.16 7.05
N ALA A 2 -21.96 10.85 6.82
CA ALA A 2 -20.74 10.24 6.30
C ALA A 2 -20.61 10.60 4.81
N LYS A 3 -19.55 11.31 4.44
CA LYS A 3 -19.22 11.54 3.03
C LYS A 3 -18.90 10.17 2.42
N LYS A 4 -19.80 9.66 1.58
CA LYS A 4 -19.57 8.45 0.79
C LYS A 4 -18.42 8.77 -0.17
N THR A 5 -17.21 8.35 0.18
CA THR A 5 -16.04 8.53 -0.67
C THR A 5 -16.29 7.75 -1.96
N ILE A 6 -16.58 8.47 -3.04
CA ILE A 6 -16.77 7.90 -4.36
C ILE A 6 -15.41 7.34 -4.80
N LYS A 7 -15.25 6.02 -4.70
CA LYS A 7 -14.16 5.28 -5.32
C LYS A 7 -14.37 5.37 -6.84
N LYS A 8 -13.82 6.41 -7.48
CA LYS A 8 -13.83 6.54 -8.95
C LYS A 8 -12.84 5.51 -9.49
N GLU A 9 -13.25 4.67 -10.45
CA GLU A 9 -12.40 3.66 -11.07
C GLU A 9 -11.31 4.31 -11.96
N LEU A 10 -10.20 3.61 -12.19
CA LEU A 10 -9.13 4.07 -13.08
C LEU A 10 -9.52 3.79 -14.53
N THR A 11 -10.33 4.70 -15.10
CA THR A 11 -10.99 4.51 -16.40
C THR A 11 -10.09 4.68 -17.63
N GLY A 12 -8.78 4.88 -17.47
CA GLY A 12 -7.82 4.94 -18.58
C GLY A 12 -6.42 5.45 -18.20
N ALA A 13 -5.48 5.37 -19.15
CA ALA A 13 -4.09 5.76 -18.94
C ALA A 13 -3.92 7.22 -18.47
N GLN A 14 -4.78 8.13 -18.94
CA GLN A 14 -4.75 9.53 -18.51
C GLN A 14 -5.17 9.72 -17.04
N ASP A 15 -6.16 8.96 -16.58
CA ASP A 15 -6.57 9.00 -15.17
C ASP A 15 -5.47 8.44 -14.26
N LEU A 16 -4.80 7.36 -14.69
CA LEU A 16 -3.64 6.81 -13.99
C LEU A 16 -2.50 7.82 -13.93
N TYR A 17 -2.19 8.46 -15.07
CA TYR A 17 -1.17 9.50 -15.11
C TYR A 17 -1.49 10.62 -14.13
N ASN A 18 -2.71 11.17 -14.14
CA ASN A 18 -3.12 12.23 -13.23
C ASN A 18 -3.05 11.79 -11.77
N PHE A 19 -3.46 10.55 -11.48
CA PHE A 19 -3.39 9.98 -10.13
C PHE A 19 -1.94 9.88 -9.61
N LEU A 20 -1.03 9.36 -10.43
CA LEU A 20 0.40 9.28 -10.07
C LEU A 20 1.06 10.65 -10.02
N PHE A 21 0.66 11.57 -10.90
CA PHE A 21 1.15 12.94 -10.91
C PHE A 21 0.79 13.67 -9.61
N GLU A 22 -0.44 13.51 -9.11
CA GLU A 22 -0.83 14.07 -7.82
C GLU A 22 -0.07 13.44 -6.65
N ALA A 23 0.23 12.14 -6.71
CA ALA A 23 1.09 11.49 -5.71
C ALA A 23 2.50 12.12 -5.69
N CYS A 24 3.06 12.42 -6.87
CA CYS A 24 4.33 13.13 -7.01
C CYS A 24 4.26 14.57 -6.48
N ASN A 25 3.13 15.27 -6.68
CA ASN A 25 2.94 16.63 -6.16
C ASN A 25 3.03 16.69 -4.62
N ILE A 26 2.52 15.67 -3.93
CA ILE A 26 2.55 15.59 -2.45
C ILE A 26 4.00 15.56 -1.93
N ILE A 27 4.86 14.76 -2.55
CA ILE A 27 6.25 14.59 -2.13
C ILE A 27 7.22 15.62 -2.75
N ARG A 28 6.75 16.42 -3.73
CA ARG A 28 7.53 17.48 -4.36
C ARG A 28 8.08 18.48 -3.34
N GLY A 29 9.33 18.88 -3.54
CA GLY A 29 10.06 19.78 -2.65
C GLY A 29 11.17 19.02 -1.93
N PRO A 30 10.86 18.27 -0.85
CA PRO A 30 11.89 17.53 -0.12
C PRO A 30 12.42 16.31 -0.87
N VAL A 31 11.65 15.77 -1.82
CA VAL A 31 12.10 14.71 -2.73
C VAL A 31 12.37 15.34 -4.10
N SER A 32 13.55 15.07 -4.67
CA SER A 32 13.89 15.46 -6.05
C SER A 32 13.11 14.62 -7.07
N GLN A 33 12.86 15.18 -8.25
CA GLN A 33 12.06 14.52 -9.28
C GLN A 33 12.63 13.15 -9.70
N ASP A 34 13.96 13.05 -9.79
CA ASP A 34 14.66 11.80 -10.13
C ASP A 34 14.37 10.64 -9.15
N ASN A 35 13.98 10.98 -7.92
CA ASN A 35 13.73 10.03 -6.86
C ASN A 35 12.23 9.71 -6.66
N PHE A 36 11.29 10.37 -7.37
CA PHE A 36 9.86 10.14 -7.12
C PHE A 36 9.46 8.67 -7.29
N LYS A 37 9.96 8.01 -8.33
CA LYS A 37 9.71 6.58 -8.57
C LYS A 37 10.11 5.72 -7.37
N ASP A 38 11.19 6.08 -6.68
CA ASP A 38 11.73 5.31 -5.56
C ASP A 38 10.86 5.44 -4.29
N TYR A 39 9.94 6.41 -4.24
CA TYR A 39 8.95 6.54 -3.15
C TYR A 39 7.57 6.06 -3.56
N ILE A 40 7.11 6.40 -4.78
CA ILE A 40 5.76 6.09 -5.23
C ILE A 40 5.60 4.62 -5.60
N THR A 41 6.56 4.05 -6.34
CA THR A 41 6.48 2.66 -6.81
C THR A 41 6.39 1.66 -5.65
N PRO A 42 7.22 1.73 -4.60
CA PRO A 42 7.12 0.82 -3.45
C PRO A 42 5.75 0.84 -2.78
N LEU A 43 5.19 2.03 -2.57
CA LEU A 43 3.88 2.17 -1.94
C LEU A 43 2.75 1.61 -2.81
N LEU A 44 2.85 1.73 -4.14
CA LEU A 44 1.90 1.12 -5.05
C LEU A 44 1.97 -0.42 -4.98
N TYR A 45 3.17 -0.99 -4.93
CA TYR A 45 3.33 -2.44 -4.75
C TYR A 45 2.77 -2.90 -3.42
N TYR A 46 3.15 -2.23 -2.33
CA TYR A 46 2.65 -2.54 -1.00
C TYR A 46 1.11 -2.45 -0.93
N LYS A 47 0.54 -1.33 -1.43
CA LYS A 47 -0.91 -1.16 -1.51
C LYS A 47 -1.57 -2.25 -2.36
N ARG A 48 -0.97 -2.61 -3.51
CA ARG A 48 -1.54 -3.65 -4.38
C ARG A 48 -1.56 -5.01 -3.70
N ILE A 49 -0.51 -5.38 -2.97
CA ILE A 49 -0.48 -6.63 -2.20
C ILE A 49 -1.65 -6.68 -1.21
N SER A 50 -1.88 -5.58 -0.47
CA SER A 50 -3.02 -5.46 0.44
C SER A 50 -4.37 -5.50 -0.30
N ASP A 51 -4.52 -4.76 -1.41
CA ASP A 51 -5.77 -4.77 -2.20
C ASP A 51 -6.08 -6.17 -2.76
N VAL A 52 -5.07 -6.93 -3.19
CA VAL A 52 -5.21 -8.32 -3.66
C VAL A 52 -5.71 -9.20 -2.52
N TYR A 53 -5.09 -9.10 -1.35
CA TYR A 53 -5.46 -9.91 -0.19
C TYR A 53 -6.91 -9.64 0.23
N ASP A 54 -7.34 -8.38 0.24
CA ASP A 54 -8.74 -8.02 0.48
C ASP A 54 -9.67 -8.61 -0.60
N GLU A 55 -9.28 -8.59 -1.87
CA GLU A 55 -10.05 -9.17 -2.98
C GLU A 55 -10.23 -10.69 -2.81
N GLU A 56 -9.14 -11.39 -2.53
CA GLU A 56 -9.09 -12.84 -2.31
C GLU A 56 -9.90 -13.26 -1.08
N THR A 57 -9.79 -12.49 0.01
CA THR A 57 -10.61 -12.70 1.21
C THR A 57 -12.10 -12.59 0.88
N GLN A 58 -12.51 -11.56 0.13
CA GLN A 58 -13.93 -11.37 -0.23
C GLN A 58 -14.43 -12.47 -1.18
N GLU A 59 -13.59 -12.96 -2.08
CA GLU A 59 -13.92 -14.08 -2.97
C GLU A 59 -14.09 -15.38 -2.18
N ALA A 60 -13.16 -15.71 -1.30
CA ALA A 60 -13.24 -16.90 -0.44
C ALA A 60 -14.44 -16.87 0.52
N LEU A 61 -14.78 -15.70 1.07
CA LEU A 61 -16.01 -15.52 1.86
C LEU A 61 -17.26 -15.78 1.03
N LYS A 62 -17.29 -15.31 -0.22
CA LYS A 62 -18.45 -15.53 -1.09
C LYS A 62 -18.61 -17.01 -1.44
N ASP A 63 -17.51 -17.71 -1.72
CA ASP A 63 -17.53 -19.11 -2.15
C ASP A 63 -17.84 -20.07 -1.00
N SER A 64 -17.42 -19.74 0.22
CA SER A 64 -17.70 -20.51 1.44
C SER A 64 -19.06 -20.19 2.08
N GLY A 65 -19.78 -19.18 1.60
CA GLY A 65 -21.04 -18.74 2.20
C GLY A 65 -20.85 -17.91 3.49
N GLY A 66 -19.70 -17.25 3.64
CA GLY A 66 -19.38 -16.33 4.72
C GLY A 66 -18.54 -16.94 5.84
N ASP A 67 -17.83 -18.05 5.58
CA ASP A 67 -16.95 -18.67 6.55
C ASP A 67 -15.62 -17.90 6.65
N GLU A 68 -15.45 -17.16 7.74
CA GLU A 68 -14.25 -16.38 8.00
C GLU A 68 -13.02 -17.25 8.28
N GLU A 69 -13.19 -18.45 8.86
CA GLU A 69 -12.09 -19.37 9.11
C GLU A 69 -11.54 -19.87 7.77
N TYR A 70 -12.43 -20.31 6.87
CA TYR A 70 -12.06 -20.69 5.51
C TYR A 70 -11.37 -19.56 4.75
N ALA A 71 -11.94 -18.34 4.78
CA ALA A 71 -11.40 -17.20 4.06
C ALA A 71 -10.05 -16.72 4.60
N SER A 72 -9.72 -17.03 5.85
CA SER A 72 -8.43 -16.71 6.46
C SER A 72 -7.32 -17.71 6.12
N LEU A 73 -7.65 -18.87 5.53
CA LEU A 73 -6.67 -19.90 5.23
C LEU A 73 -5.63 -19.38 4.22
N PRO A 74 -4.32 -19.63 4.45
CA PRO A 74 -3.26 -19.19 3.54
C PRO A 74 -3.43 -19.66 2.09
N GLU A 75 -4.11 -20.78 1.87
CA GLU A 75 -4.40 -21.33 0.53
C GLU A 75 -5.31 -20.44 -0.31
N GLN A 76 -6.09 -19.55 0.33
CA GLN A 76 -6.94 -18.60 -0.38
C GLN A 76 -6.17 -17.37 -0.87
N HIS A 77 -4.93 -17.17 -0.39
CA HIS A 77 -4.18 -15.94 -0.60
C HIS A 77 -2.89 -16.18 -1.38
N ARG A 78 -2.60 -15.31 -2.36
CA ARG A 78 -1.33 -15.36 -3.11
C ARG A 78 -0.13 -14.95 -2.26
N PHE A 79 -0.35 -14.07 -1.29
CA PHE A 79 0.68 -13.56 -0.39
C PHE A 79 0.21 -13.64 1.05
N VAL A 80 1.12 -13.99 1.95
CA VAL A 80 0.90 -13.90 3.38
C VAL A 80 1.11 -12.46 3.83
N ILE A 81 0.12 -11.86 4.48
CA ILE A 81 0.25 -10.56 5.13
C ILE A 81 0.20 -10.78 6.64
N PRO A 82 1.34 -10.64 7.36
CA PRO A 82 1.34 -10.75 8.81
C PRO A 82 0.50 -9.66 9.49
N ASP A 83 0.01 -9.95 10.69
CA ASP A 83 -0.74 -8.98 11.52
C ASP A 83 0.02 -7.66 11.67
N GLY A 84 -0.70 -6.54 11.52
CA GLY A 84 -0.13 -5.20 11.64
C GLY A 84 0.69 -4.76 10.42
N CYS A 85 0.73 -5.56 9.35
CA CYS A 85 1.42 -5.27 8.10
C CYS A 85 0.46 -4.99 6.95
N HIS A 86 -0.86 -4.99 7.17
CA HIS A 86 -1.81 -4.63 6.13
C HIS A 86 -1.79 -3.12 5.87
N TRP A 87 -2.13 -2.70 4.65
CA TRP A 87 -2.20 -1.28 4.30
C TRP A 87 -3.05 -0.47 5.28
N GLN A 88 -4.18 -1.04 5.71
CA GLN A 88 -5.08 -0.39 6.65
C GLN A 88 -4.44 -0.20 8.04
N ASP A 89 -3.63 -1.16 8.52
CA ASP A 89 -2.92 -1.04 9.80
C ASP A 89 -1.96 0.14 9.80
N VAL A 90 -1.23 0.34 8.71
CA VAL A 90 -0.30 1.47 8.56
C VAL A 90 -1.08 2.79 8.42
N ARG A 91 -2.19 2.78 7.68
CA ARG A 91 -3.04 3.96 7.48
C ARG A 91 -3.65 4.48 8.78
N GLU A 92 -4.00 3.60 9.70
CA GLU A 92 -4.61 3.95 11.00
C GLU A 92 -3.60 4.48 12.03
N ARG A 93 -2.29 4.34 11.77
CA ARG A 93 -1.26 4.86 12.69
C ARG A 93 -1.24 6.38 12.74
N SER A 94 -1.02 6.90 13.96
CA SER A 94 -0.95 8.33 14.23
C SER A 94 0.41 8.96 13.89
N GLU A 95 1.50 8.20 14.00
CA GLU A 95 2.88 8.69 13.85
C GLU A 95 3.84 7.59 13.39
N ASN A 96 5.08 7.98 13.07
CA ASN A 96 6.16 7.09 12.66
C ASN A 96 5.79 6.24 11.44
N LEU A 97 5.08 6.87 10.49
CA LEU A 97 4.52 6.21 9.31
C LEU A 97 5.63 5.67 8.40
N GLY A 98 6.74 6.39 8.26
CA GLY A 98 7.88 5.92 7.47
C GLY A 98 8.47 4.61 7.99
N ALA A 99 8.65 4.50 9.31
CA ALA A 99 9.11 3.26 9.93
C ALA A 99 8.06 2.14 9.84
N ALA A 100 6.77 2.48 9.96
CA ALA A 100 5.67 1.55 9.80
C ALA A 100 5.62 0.93 8.40
N ILE A 101 5.74 1.74 7.36
CA ILE A 101 5.78 1.31 5.96
C ILE A 101 6.95 0.36 5.72
N VAL A 102 8.16 0.76 6.11
CA VAL A 102 9.37 -0.07 5.93
C VAL A 102 9.26 -1.38 6.72
N GLY A 103 8.74 -1.32 7.94
CA GLY A 103 8.50 -2.50 8.78
C GLY A 103 7.52 -3.48 8.14
N ALA A 104 6.35 -3.00 7.71
CA ALA A 104 5.31 -3.82 7.09
C ALA A 104 5.82 -4.51 5.81
N MET A 105 6.45 -3.75 4.91
CA MET A 105 7.02 -4.29 3.68
C MET A 105 8.09 -5.37 3.96
N ARG A 106 8.95 -5.16 4.97
CA ARG A 106 9.96 -6.14 5.35
C ARG A 106 9.34 -7.42 5.91
N GLN A 107 8.32 -7.32 6.75
CA GLN A 107 7.66 -8.50 7.31
C GLN A 107 6.91 -9.29 6.24
N ILE A 108 6.24 -8.60 5.31
CA ILE A 108 5.62 -9.23 4.13
C ILE A 108 6.68 -9.95 3.30
N GLU A 109 7.84 -9.35 3.04
CA GLU A 109 8.91 -10.01 2.29
C GLU A 109 9.38 -11.29 2.98
N ILE A 110 9.63 -11.25 4.30
CA ILE A 110 10.07 -12.41 5.09
C ILE A 110 9.03 -13.52 5.08
N ALA A 111 7.73 -13.17 5.11
CA ALA A 111 6.64 -14.12 5.08
C ALA A 111 6.41 -14.76 3.69
N ASN A 112 7.02 -14.21 2.63
CA ASN A 112 6.84 -14.65 1.24
C ASN A 112 8.19 -14.89 0.53
N PRO A 113 9.05 -15.79 1.03
CA PRO A 113 10.41 -15.95 0.51
C PRO A 113 10.47 -16.45 -0.93
N ASP A 114 9.50 -17.23 -1.38
CA ASP A 114 9.52 -17.82 -2.73
C ASP A 114 9.09 -16.83 -3.82
N THR A 115 8.41 -15.73 -3.45
CA THR A 115 7.79 -14.79 -4.41
C THR A 115 8.29 -13.35 -4.28
N LEU A 116 8.54 -12.86 -3.06
CA LEU A 116 8.86 -11.45 -2.78
C LEU A 116 10.29 -11.22 -2.30
N TYR A 117 11.12 -12.27 -2.17
CA TYR A 117 12.48 -12.14 -1.67
C TYR A 117 13.30 -11.10 -2.44
N GLY A 118 13.82 -10.10 -1.72
CA GLY A 118 14.63 -9.03 -2.30
C GLY A 118 13.84 -7.95 -3.04
N VAL A 119 12.53 -8.10 -3.25
CA VAL A 119 11.71 -7.16 -4.02
C VAL A 119 11.36 -5.93 -3.19
N LEU A 120 10.91 -6.14 -1.95
CA LEU A 120 10.47 -5.04 -1.08
C LEU A 120 11.64 -4.42 -0.30
N SER A 121 12.71 -5.17 -0.05
CA SER A 121 13.91 -4.68 0.64
C SER A 121 14.72 -3.68 -0.19
N MET A 122 14.61 -3.68 -1.53
CA MET A 122 15.14 -2.58 -2.36
C MET A 122 14.57 -1.21 -1.95
N PHE A 123 13.39 -1.19 -1.33
CA PHE A 123 12.68 0.03 -0.95
C PHE A 123 13.10 0.57 0.42
N SER A 124 13.77 -0.27 1.23
CA SER A 124 14.33 0.13 2.53
C SER A 124 15.57 1.03 2.40
N ALA A 125 16.17 1.11 1.21
CA ALA A 125 17.31 2.00 0.91
C ALA A 125 16.92 3.49 0.93
N GLN A 126 15.63 3.81 0.85
CA GLN A 126 15.14 5.17 0.82
C GLN A 126 14.96 5.77 2.22
N LYS A 127 15.10 7.09 2.31
CA LYS A 127 15.10 7.84 3.57
C LYS A 127 13.69 8.06 4.16
N TRP A 128 12.83 7.03 4.14
CA TRP A 128 11.46 7.07 4.70
C TRP A 128 11.43 7.45 6.18
N THR A 129 12.45 7.08 6.94
CA THR A 129 12.59 7.40 8.36
C THR A 129 13.22 8.77 8.61
N ASN A 130 13.73 9.44 7.57
CA ASN A 130 14.27 10.78 7.69
C ASN A 130 13.13 11.81 7.63
N LYS A 131 12.64 12.20 8.81
CA LYS A 131 11.56 13.19 8.94
C LYS A 131 11.89 14.57 8.36
N ALA A 132 13.17 14.90 8.14
CA ALA A 132 13.57 16.13 7.45
C ALA A 132 13.32 16.07 5.93
N VAL A 133 13.27 14.87 5.36
CA VAL A 133 12.90 14.62 3.96
C VAL A 133 11.40 14.34 3.88
N LEU A 134 10.89 13.37 4.61
CA LEU A 134 9.49 12.99 4.53
C LEU A 134 8.89 12.86 5.93
N ASN A 135 8.21 13.91 6.37
CA ASN A 135 7.52 13.91 7.66
C ASN A 135 6.22 13.10 7.60
N ASP A 136 5.70 12.71 8.77
CA ASP A 136 4.50 11.89 8.88
C ASP A 136 3.27 12.56 8.22
N GLY A 137 3.19 13.89 8.17
CA GLY A 137 2.12 14.62 7.48
C GLY A 137 2.10 14.33 5.98
N LYS A 138 3.24 14.47 5.30
CA LYS A 138 3.35 14.16 3.86
C LYS A 138 3.13 12.68 3.57
N ILE A 139 3.64 11.79 4.43
CA ILE A 139 3.40 10.34 4.28
C ILE A 139 1.92 10.04 4.40
N ARG A 140 1.22 10.66 5.36
CA ARG A 140 -0.23 10.53 5.50
C ARG A 140 -0.98 11.03 4.28
N ASP A 141 -0.64 12.23 3.78
CA ASP A 141 -1.28 12.77 2.57
C ASP A 141 -1.11 11.80 1.38
N LEU A 142 0.07 11.20 1.26
CA LEU A 142 0.38 10.22 0.22
C LEU A 142 -0.43 8.92 0.39
N ILE A 143 -0.49 8.37 1.61
CA ILE A 143 -1.31 7.19 1.95
C ILE A 143 -2.78 7.47 1.65
N GLU A 144 -3.32 8.62 2.08
CA GLU A 144 -4.72 8.97 1.84
C GLU A 144 -5.01 9.17 0.36
N HIS A 145 -4.08 9.78 -0.38
CA HIS A 145 -4.21 9.89 -1.83
C HIS A 145 -4.25 8.53 -2.52
N LEU A 146 -3.32 7.63 -2.18
CA LEU A 146 -3.29 6.27 -2.72
C LEU A 146 -4.50 5.43 -2.28
N SER A 147 -5.16 5.80 -1.18
CA SER A 147 -6.36 5.14 -0.67
C SER A 147 -7.66 5.60 -1.34
N LYS A 148 -7.62 6.64 -2.19
CA LYS A 148 -8.80 7.10 -2.98
C LYS A 148 -9.24 6.09 -4.06
N ARG A 149 -8.40 5.10 -4.35
CA ARG A 149 -8.57 4.12 -5.43
C ARG A 149 -8.15 2.73 -4.93
N LYS A 150 -8.77 1.69 -5.49
CA LYS A 150 -8.14 0.37 -5.55
C LYS A 150 -7.18 0.36 -6.74
N ILE A 151 -6.02 -0.26 -6.58
CA ILE A 151 -5.02 -0.34 -7.65
C ILE A 151 -5.20 -1.66 -8.40
N GLY A 152 -5.28 -1.62 -9.73
CA GLY A 152 -5.32 -2.84 -10.58
C GLY A 152 -6.70 -3.42 -10.86
N GLN A 153 -7.77 -2.62 -10.68
CA GLN A 153 -9.13 -2.91 -11.14
C GLN A 153 -9.49 -2.00 -12.32
#